data_AF-A0A7Z9JEJ7-F1
#
_entry.id   AF-A0A7Z9JEJ7-F1
#
_cell.length_a   1.000
_cell.length_b   1.000
_cell.length_c   1.000
_cell.angle_alpha   90.00
_cell.angle_beta   90.00
_cell.angle_gamma   90.00
#
_symmetry.space_group_name_H-M   'P 1'
#
loop_
_entity.id
_entity.type
_entity.pdbx_description
1 polymer ?
#
loop_
_entity_poly.entity_id
_entity_poly.type
_entity_poly.pdbx_seq_one_letter_code
_entity_poly.pdbx_strand_id
1 'polypeptide(L)'
;MWEQLEIAAQYQYYWADNAVSVTITFKDDEAKQIKSALELYETRLKAVSFLKYKETGYKQAPYEPITKEEYEARIKKVKPIQRIETEQAGAGTNFCDGESCEL
;
A
#
# COMPACT_ATOMS: atom_id res chain seq x y z
N MET A 1 7.54 13.66 -3.55
CA MET A 1 6.38 13.76 -4.46
C MET A 1 6.72 13.62 -5.94
N TRP A 2 7.61 14.45 -6.51
CA TRP A 2 7.86 14.55 -7.97
C TRP A 2 8.29 13.26 -8.66
N GLU A 3 9.25 12.53 -8.07
CA GLU A 3 9.72 11.27 -8.62
C GLU A 3 8.60 10.22 -8.73
N GLN A 4 7.71 10.17 -7.72
CA GLN A 4 6.56 9.26 -7.73
C GLN A 4 5.60 9.60 -8.89
N LEU A 5 5.37 10.89 -9.15
CA LEU A 5 4.53 11.35 -10.26
C LEU A 5 5.16 11.03 -11.62
N GLU A 6 6.46 11.25 -11.76
CA GLU A 6 7.14 10.95 -13.02
C GLU A 6 7.11 9.45 -13.31
N ILE A 7 7.39 8.60 -12.32
CA ILE A 7 7.29 7.15 -12.47
C ILE A 7 5.87 6.74 -12.89
N ALA A 8 4.84 7.29 -12.25
CA ALA A 8 3.45 7.02 -12.62
C ALA A 8 3.14 7.45 -14.07
N ALA A 9 3.65 8.61 -14.49
CA ALA A 9 3.47 9.11 -15.86
C ALA A 9 4.20 8.25 -16.90
N GLN A 10 5.40 7.75 -16.57
CA GLN A 10 6.14 6.82 -17.44
C GLN A 10 5.39 5.50 -17.59
N TYR A 11 4.86 4.93 -16.50
CA TYR A 11 3.99 3.75 -16.57
C TYR A 11 2.72 4.01 -17.38
N GLN A 12 2.10 5.17 -17.20
CA GLN A 12 0.90 5.56 -17.93
C GLN A 12 1.14 5.69 -19.44
N TYR A 13 2.34 6.12 -19.85
CA TYR A 13 2.66 6.31 -21.25
C TYR A 13 3.14 5.03 -21.95
N TYR A 14 4.02 4.26 -21.31
CA TYR A 14 4.69 3.12 -21.95
C TYR A 14 4.00 1.77 -21.74
N TRP A 15 3.17 1.64 -20.70
CA TRP A 15 2.62 0.33 -20.30
C TRP A 15 1.09 0.32 -20.20
N ALA A 16 0.51 1.28 -19.47
CA ALA A 16 -0.89 1.23 -19.12
C ALA A 16 -1.78 1.90 -20.19
N ASP A 17 -2.59 1.09 -20.86
CA ASP A 17 -3.69 1.55 -21.71
C ASP A 17 -4.86 2.14 -20.90
N ASN A 18 -5.06 1.65 -19.67
CA ASN A 18 -6.01 2.13 -18.67
C ASN A 18 -5.35 3.14 -17.71
N ALA A 19 -5.92 3.39 -16.53
CA ALA A 19 -5.34 4.28 -15.53
C ALA A 19 -4.34 3.55 -14.62
N VAL A 20 -3.26 4.24 -14.23
CA VAL A 20 -2.34 3.76 -13.19
C VAL A 20 -2.88 4.14 -11.80
N SER A 21 -3.30 3.15 -11.01
CA SER A 21 -3.71 3.38 -9.62
C SER A 21 -2.49 3.65 -8.75
N VAL A 22 -2.38 4.87 -8.23
CA VAL A 22 -1.25 5.28 -7.39
C VAL A 22 -1.68 6.27 -6.30
N THR A 23 -1.11 6.10 -5.11
CA THR A 23 -1.17 7.10 -4.04
C THR A 23 0.17 7.80 -3.93
N ILE A 24 0.20 9.07 -4.33
CA ILE A 24 1.37 9.93 -4.26
C ILE A 24 1.44 10.54 -2.87
N THR A 25 2.52 10.24 -2.16
CA THR A 25 2.77 10.81 -0.83
C THR A 25 3.58 12.09 -0.91
N PHE A 26 3.21 13.08 -0.09
CA PHE A 26 3.91 14.37 -0.04
C PHE A 26 4.13 14.86 1.40
N LYS A 27 5.24 15.56 1.62
CA LYS A 27 5.58 16.23 2.88
C LYS A 27 4.94 17.62 2.97
N ASP A 28 4.91 18.21 4.16
CA ASP A 28 4.25 19.51 4.39
C ASP A 28 4.84 20.64 3.53
N ASP A 29 6.15 20.65 3.32
CA ASP A 29 6.87 21.59 2.47
C ASP A 29 6.57 21.42 0.97
N GLU A 30 6.23 20.19 0.54
CA GLU A 30 5.83 19.88 -0.83
C GLU A 30 4.37 20.28 -1.12
N ALA A 31 3.55 20.51 -0.09
CA ALA A 31 2.11 20.75 -0.25
C ALA A 31 1.78 21.95 -1.16
N LYS A 32 2.61 23.02 -1.09
CA LYS A 32 2.45 24.22 -1.93
C LYS A 32 2.70 23.95 -3.42
N GLN A 33 3.36 22.84 -3.74
CA GLN A 33 3.79 22.48 -5.10
C GLN A 33 2.74 21.62 -5.82
N ILE A 34 1.71 21.14 -5.13
CA ILE A 34 0.68 20.25 -5.70
C ILE A 34 -0.01 20.89 -6.90
N LYS A 35 -0.29 22.19 -6.85
CA LYS A 35 -0.90 22.92 -7.98
C LYS A 35 -0.04 22.78 -9.24
N SER A 36 1.24 23.13 -9.14
CA SER A 36 2.18 23.04 -10.26
C SER A 36 2.40 21.60 -10.72
N ALA A 37 2.35 20.63 -9.80
CA ALA A 37 2.42 19.22 -10.14
C ALA A 37 1.20 18.77 -10.97
N LEU A 38 -0.01 19.16 -10.59
CA LEU A 38 -1.22 18.85 -11.35
C LEU A 38 -1.17 19.48 -12.75
N GLU A 39 -0.77 20.74 -12.86
CA GLU A 39 -0.64 21.44 -14.15
C GLU A 39 0.40 20.76 -15.07
N LEU A 40 1.53 20.32 -14.52
CA LEU A 40 2.59 19.67 -15.31
C LEU A 40 2.17 18.27 -15.82
N TYR A 41 1.38 17.54 -15.04
CA TYR A 41 1.00 16.15 -15.34
C TYR A 41 -0.42 15.99 -15.89
N GLU A 42 -1.15 17.09 -16.10
CA GLU A 42 -2.56 17.11 -16.55
C GLU A 42 -2.80 16.23 -17.79
N THR A 43 -1.90 16.26 -18.77
CA THR A 43 -2.04 15.51 -20.02
C THR A 43 -1.39 14.12 -19.97
N ARG A 44 -0.61 13.84 -18.92
CA ARG A 44 0.21 12.62 -18.80
C ARG A 44 -0.39 11.60 -17.84
N LEU A 45 -1.27 12.02 -16.93
CA LEU A 45 -1.91 11.15 -15.94
C LEU A 45 -3.43 11.19 -16.09
N LYS A 46 -4.06 10.01 -16.09
CA LYS A 46 -5.54 9.90 -16.13
C LYS A 46 -6.18 10.14 -14.78
N ALA A 47 -5.53 9.69 -13.72
CA ALA A 47 -5.98 9.85 -12.34
C ALA A 47 -4.76 9.81 -11.40
N VAL A 48 -4.88 10.49 -10.27
CA VAL A 48 -3.85 10.48 -9.21
C VAL A 48 -4.50 10.73 -7.87
N SER A 49 -4.10 9.98 -6.84
CA SER A 49 -4.53 10.20 -5.46
C SER A 49 -3.37 10.78 -4.66
N PHE A 50 -3.60 11.87 -3.94
CA PHE A 50 -2.58 12.48 -3.07
C PHE A 50 -2.88 12.20 -1.60
N LEU A 51 -1.85 11.79 -0.86
CA LEU A 51 -1.94 11.58 0.59
C LEU A 51 -0.77 12.28 1.29
N LYS A 52 -1.08 13.11 2.28
CA LYS A 52 -0.04 13.75 3.09
C LYS A 52 0.68 12.69 3.92
N TYR A 53 2.00 12.59 3.77
CA TYR A 53 2.81 11.71 4.58
C TYR A 53 2.83 12.22 6.03
N LYS A 54 2.45 11.35 6.97
CA LYS A 54 2.54 11.58 8.41
C LYS A 54 2.99 10.28 9.06
N GLU A 55 3.96 10.37 9.97
CA GLU A 55 4.25 9.24 10.86
C GLU A 55 3.02 8.94 11.71
N THR A 56 2.68 7.66 11.80
CA THR A 56 1.47 7.24 12.53
C THR A 56 1.68 7.42 14.02
N GLY A 57 0.77 8.13 14.70
CA GLY A 57 0.80 8.29 16.17
C GLY A 57 0.35 7.06 16.97
N TYR A 58 0.26 5.89 16.33
CA TYR A 58 -0.18 4.67 16.99
C TYR A 58 0.96 4.04 17.79
N LYS A 59 0.68 3.66 19.04
CA LYS A 59 1.64 2.93 19.90
C LYS A 59 2.05 1.57 19.32
N GLN A 60 1.17 0.96 18.53
CA GLN A 60 1.41 -0.30 17.83
C GLN A 60 1.09 -0.09 16.35
N ALA A 61 1.99 0.60 15.64
CA ALA A 61 1.84 0.79 14.21
C ALA A 61 1.96 -0.58 13.50
N PRO A 62 1.13 -0.86 12.48
CA PRO A 62 1.26 -2.10 11.70
C PRO A 62 2.62 -2.23 11.01
N TYR A 63 3.20 -1.11 10.60
CA TYR A 63 4.54 -1.02 10.04
C TYR A 63 5.37 -0.07 10.88
N GLU A 64 6.54 -0.54 11.33
CA GLU A 64 7.50 0.23 12.11
C GLU A 64 8.84 0.23 11.36
N PRO A 65 9.43 1.40 11.10
CA PRO A 65 10.77 1.48 10.54
C PRO A 65 11.78 0.98 11.58
N ILE A 66 12.61 0.01 11.20
CA ILE A 66 13.67 -0.55 12.06
C ILE A 66 15.01 -0.48 11.35
N THR A 67 16.10 -0.51 12.11
CA THR A 67 17.43 -0.61 11.50
C THR A 67 17.67 -2.01 10.96
N LYS A 68 18.69 -2.14 10.10
CA LYS A 68 19.09 -3.43 9.56
C LYS A 68 19.53 -4.39 10.66
N GLU A 69 20.25 -3.90 11.67
CA GLU A 69 20.76 -4.68 12.79
C GLU A 69 19.61 -5.21 13.65
N GLU A 70 18.59 -4.39 13.90
CA GLU A 70 17.38 -4.80 14.61
C GLU A 70 16.61 -5.87 13.84
N TYR A 71 16.48 -5.72 12.52
CA TYR A 71 15.88 -6.72 11.66
C TYR A 71 16.62 -8.06 11.76
N GLU A 72 17.95 -8.04 11.64
CA GLU A 72 18.80 -9.24 11.71
C GLU A 72 18.73 -9.93 13.09
N ALA A 73 18.58 -9.15 14.17
CA ALA A 73 18.41 -9.70 15.51
C ALA A 73 17.02 -10.33 15.72
N ARG A 74 15.97 -9.72 15.15
CA ARG A 74 14.58 -10.21 15.25
C ARG A 74 14.37 -11.47 14.40
N ILE A 75 14.84 -11.49 13.15
CA ILE A 75 14.62 -12.61 12.22
C ILE A 75 15.28 -13.91 12.71
N LYS A 76 16.42 -13.85 13.42
CA LYS A 76 17.08 -15.03 14.02
C LYS A 76 16.19 -15.79 15.01
N LYS A 77 15.20 -15.11 15.61
CA LYS A 77 14.27 -15.71 16.57
C LYS A 77 13.05 -16.31 15.90
N VAL A 78 12.81 -16.01 14.63
CA VAL A 78 11.64 -16.47 13.87
C VAL A 78 11.98 -17.82 13.24
N LYS A 79 11.12 -18.83 13.46
CA LYS A 79 11.19 -20.10 12.73
C LYS A 79 10.32 -19.98 11.47
N PRO A 80 10.89 -20.09 10.25
CA PRO A 80 10.11 -20.02 9.02
C PRO A 80 9.09 -21.16 8.96
N ILE A 81 7.83 -20.82 8.74
CA ILE A 81 6.77 -21.80 8.45
C ILE A 81 6.86 -22.13 6.97
N GLN A 82 7.24 -23.37 6.63
CA GLN A 82 7.36 -23.81 5.24
C GLN A 82 6.07 -24.47 4.72
N ARG A 83 5.39 -25.21 5.58
CA ARG A 83 4.15 -25.91 5.27
C ARG A 83 3.32 -26.02 6.54
N ILE A 84 2.04 -25.69 6.43
CA ILE A 84 1.06 -25.95 7.49
C ILE A 84 0.38 -27.25 7.08
N GLU A 85 0.70 -28.34 7.79
CA GLU A 85 -0.05 -29.59 7.67
C GLU A 85 -1.23 -29.49 8.64
N THR A 86 -2.43 -29.37 8.08
CA THR A 86 -3.68 -29.35 8.84
C THR A 86 -4.69 -30.26 8.15
N GLU A 87 -5.37 -31.09 8.94
CA GLU A 87 -6.50 -31.90 8.49
C GLU A 87 -7.81 -31.09 8.48
N GLN A 88 -7.79 -29.86 9.03
CA GLN A 88 -8.92 -28.94 8.97
C GLN A 88 -8.88 -28.19 7.64
N ALA A 89 -9.72 -28.61 6.70
CA ALA A 89 -10.14 -27.76 5.58
C ALA A 89 -10.78 -26.49 6.14
N GLY A 90 -10.65 -25.37 5.43
CA GLY A 90 -11.33 -24.13 5.81
C GLY A 90 -12.82 -24.41 5.94
N ALA A 91 -13.32 -24.44 7.18
CA ALA A 91 -14.74 -24.44 7.42
C ALA A 91 -15.29 -23.18 6.75
N GLY A 92 -16.23 -23.35 5.83
CA GLY A 92 -17.01 -22.24 5.30
C GLY A 92 -17.54 -21.39 6.45
N THR A 93 -17.84 -20.14 6.18
CA THR A 93 -18.38 -19.20 7.16
C THR A 93 -19.56 -19.83 7.90
N ASN A 94 -19.46 -19.99 9.22
CA ASN A 94 -20.55 -20.46 10.09
C ASN A 94 -21.68 -19.41 10.26
N PHE A 95 -21.78 -18.43 9.36
CA PHE A 95 -22.75 -17.35 9.46
C PHE A 95 -23.49 -17.13 8.14
N CYS A 96 -24.82 -17.12 8.27
CA CYS A 96 -25.85 -16.99 7.24
C CYS A 96 -25.47 -16.15 6.02
N ASP A 97 -25.24 -16.82 4.90
CA ASP A 97 -25.33 -16.33 3.54
C ASP A 97 -26.80 -16.23 3.12
N GLY A 98 -27.58 -15.43 3.86
CA GLY A 98 -28.89 -14.87 3.47
C GLY A 98 -30.07 -15.83 3.20
N GLU A 99 -29.86 -17.10 2.89
CA GLU A 99 -30.91 -18.02 2.43
C GLU A 99 -31.27 -19.13 3.43
N SER A 100 -30.36 -19.57 4.31
CA SER A 100 -30.71 -20.47 5.41
C SER A 100 -29.65 -20.50 6.52
N CYS A 101 -30.11 -20.57 7.77
CA CYS A 101 -29.28 -20.89 8.93
C CYS A 101 -29.71 -22.25 9.45
N GLU A 102 -28.82 -23.23 9.44
CA GLU A 102 -28.98 -24.50 10.16
C GLU A 102 -28.16 -24.42 11.47
N LEU A 103 -28.76 -24.89 12.57
CA LEU A 103 -28.18 -24.94 13.92
C LEU A 103 -27.17 -26.09 14.06
#